data_AF-A0AAV0XW84-F1
#
_entry.id   AF-A0AAV0XW84-F1
#
_cell.length_a   1.000
_cell.length_b   1.000
_cell.length_c   1.000
_cell.angle_alpha   90.00
_cell.angle_beta   90.00
_cell.angle_gamma   90.00
#
_symmetry.space_group_name_H-M   'P 1'
#
loop_
_entity.id
_entity.type
_entity.pdbx_description
1 polymer ?
#
loop_
_entity_poly.entity_id
_entity_poly.type
_entity_poly.pdbx_seq_one_letter_code
_entity_poly.pdbx_strand_id
1 'polypeptide(L)'
;MIKSSRTKRRKIKECLDMIISSTESYPPTSSCSNFVPPVSNSISYEHPMDLMTFSSYNATVNVESETTNYIDPPENVIEHEPLPIEVDFKNDLASWAVENKVPLNAVNGLLSVLNKHDCFSELPKDSRTLLGTFHKNNYPIRTVDPGIYYHFGIAKGILKNYDVTSNNGNDLIQIAVGFDGLPLSRSSKSQFWPILAYIRNSFTSKKVFPIGVYHGDAKPKESDDFILDFVNEAVDLSTNGLYINDKHFKIIFDLFCCDVPAKSFILKIKDHSGFSSCTRC
;
A
#
# COMPACT_ATOMS: atom_id res chain seq x y z
N MET A 1 -20.05 23.07 -8.03
CA MET A 1 -19.95 22.66 -9.44
C MET A 1 -18.50 22.32 -9.75
N ILE A 2 -18.10 21.06 -9.53
CA ILE A 2 -16.69 20.63 -9.63
C ILE A 2 -16.38 20.38 -11.11
N LYS A 3 -15.55 21.23 -11.72
CA LYS A 3 -15.15 21.08 -13.13
C LYS A 3 -14.18 19.89 -13.25
N SER A 4 -14.55 18.90 -14.07
CA SER A 4 -13.72 17.74 -14.42
C SER A 4 -12.28 18.14 -14.77
N SER A 5 -11.29 17.38 -14.31
CA SER A 5 -9.87 17.56 -14.64
C SER A 5 -9.61 17.65 -16.15
N ARG A 6 -10.48 17.02 -16.95
CA ARG A 6 -10.45 17.11 -18.42
C ARG A 6 -10.80 18.52 -18.93
N THR A 7 -11.77 19.18 -18.30
CA THR A 7 -12.14 20.57 -18.61
C THR A 7 -11.04 21.55 -18.23
N LYS A 8 -10.34 21.30 -17.11
CA LYS A 8 -9.20 22.13 -16.69
C LYS A 8 -8.03 22.02 -17.67
N ARG A 9 -7.69 20.80 -18.13
CA ARG A 9 -6.65 20.57 -19.14
C ARG A 9 -7.00 21.17 -20.50
N ARG A 10 -8.26 21.08 -20.94
CA ARG A 10 -8.71 21.72 -22.19
C ARG A 10 -8.50 23.24 -22.15
N LYS A 11 -8.88 23.89 -21.06
CA LYS A 11 -8.70 25.35 -20.91
C LYS A 11 -7.24 25.78 -20.84
N ILE A 12 -6.38 24.98 -20.19
CA ILE A 12 -4.93 25.26 -20.15
C ILE A 12 -4.32 25.15 -21.54
N LYS A 13 -4.73 24.14 -22.32
CA LYS A 13 -4.30 23.97 -23.71
C LYS A 13 -4.78 25.13 -24.60
N GLU A 14 -6.05 25.51 -24.49
CA GLU A 14 -6.61 26.68 -25.20
C GLU A 14 -5.88 27.99 -24.85
N CYS A 15 -5.50 28.18 -23.57
CA CYS A 15 -4.68 29.32 -23.16
C CYS A 15 -3.26 29.28 -23.74
N LEU A 16 -2.61 28.12 -23.77
CA LEU A 16 -1.27 27.96 -24.34
C LEU A 16 -1.26 28.20 -25.85
N ASP A 17 -2.25 27.67 -26.56
CA ASP A 17 -2.38 27.83 -28.01
C ASP A 17 -2.64 29.31 -28.37
N MET A 18 -3.41 30.04 -27.55
CA MET A 18 -3.56 31.49 -27.68
C MET A 18 -2.26 32.26 -27.46
N ILE A 19 -1.46 31.89 -26.45
CA ILE A 19 -0.18 32.55 -26.17
C ILE A 19 0.79 32.33 -27.34
N ILE A 20 0.87 31.12 -27.87
CA ILE A 20 1.73 30.77 -29.02
C ILE A 20 1.31 31.57 -30.27
N SER A 21 0.00 31.74 -30.49
CA SER A 21 -0.50 32.56 -31.61
C SER A 21 -0.20 34.06 -31.46
N SER A 22 -0.09 34.55 -30.22
CA SER A 22 0.24 35.96 -29.94
C SER A 22 1.74 36.27 -30.00
N THR A 23 2.60 35.25 -29.95
CA THR A 23 4.07 35.40 -30.04
C THR A 23 4.60 35.39 -31.48
N GLU A 24 3.77 35.11 -32.48
CA GLU A 24 4.18 35.09 -33.90
C GLU A 24 4.03 36.44 -34.63
N SER A 25 3.55 37.49 -33.96
CA SER A 25 3.48 38.84 -34.52
C SER A 25 4.20 39.83 -33.62
N TYR A 26 5.43 40.22 -33.97
CA TYR A 26 6.04 41.57 -33.91
C TYR A 26 7.60 41.47 -33.88
N PRO A 27 8.33 42.32 -34.64
CA PRO A 27 9.78 42.25 -34.82
C PRO A 27 10.57 42.94 -33.68
N PRO A 28 11.91 42.78 -33.60
CA PRO A 28 12.66 43.06 -32.39
C PRO A 28 13.24 44.48 -32.33
N THR A 29 13.17 45.14 -31.16
CA THR A 29 14.06 46.29 -30.83
C THR A 29 14.38 46.44 -29.33
N SER A 30 15.69 46.43 -29.07
CA SER A 30 16.52 47.24 -28.15
C SER A 30 16.22 47.45 -26.64
N SER A 31 17.17 46.94 -25.84
CA SER A 31 17.98 47.59 -24.77
C SER A 31 17.41 48.03 -23.40
N CYS A 32 18.08 47.47 -22.38
CA CYS A 32 18.62 48.06 -21.13
C CYS A 32 17.82 48.15 -19.79
N SER A 33 18.53 47.63 -18.78
CA SER A 33 18.68 48.02 -17.36
C SER A 33 17.62 47.70 -16.29
N ASN A 34 17.99 46.73 -15.45
CA ASN A 34 17.97 46.67 -13.97
C ASN A 34 16.79 47.28 -13.19
N PHE A 35 16.03 46.43 -12.49
CA PHE A 35 15.62 46.64 -11.08
C PHE A 35 15.16 45.32 -10.43
N VAL A 36 15.71 45.01 -9.25
CA VAL A 36 15.34 43.96 -8.26
C VAL A 36 15.18 44.74 -6.93
N PRO A 37 14.26 44.48 -5.95
CA PRO A 37 13.91 43.21 -5.28
C PRO A 37 12.43 43.18 -4.72
N PRO A 38 12.02 42.47 -3.62
CA PRO A 38 12.42 41.18 -3.03
C PRO A 38 11.26 40.15 -2.77
N VAL A 39 11.65 38.87 -2.71
CA VAL A 39 11.29 37.76 -1.77
C VAL A 39 9.93 37.73 -1.05
N SER A 40 9.20 36.60 -1.17
CA SER A 40 8.58 35.86 -0.05
C SER A 40 8.18 34.42 -0.43
N ASN A 41 8.88 33.45 0.17
CA ASN A 41 8.51 32.09 0.57
C ASN A 41 7.35 31.36 -0.13
N SER A 42 7.68 30.26 -0.82
CA SER A 42 6.79 29.10 -0.97
C SER A 42 7.43 27.84 -0.41
N ILE A 43 6.70 27.28 0.55
CA ILE A 43 6.96 26.13 1.41
C ILE A 43 7.17 24.84 0.61
N SER A 44 8.23 24.13 0.96
CA SER A 44 8.51 22.74 0.60
C SER A 44 7.56 21.79 1.35
N TYR A 45 6.95 20.86 0.62
CA TYR A 45 6.38 19.64 1.21
C TYR A 45 7.26 18.47 0.76
N GLU A 46 8.17 18.07 1.64
CA GLU A 46 8.86 16.79 1.56
C GLU A 46 7.95 15.70 2.13
N HIS A 47 7.80 14.61 1.39
CA HIS A 47 7.26 13.36 1.92
C HIS A 47 8.34 12.28 1.75
N PRO A 48 8.91 11.73 2.83
CA PRO A 48 9.84 10.62 2.73
C PRO A 48 9.08 9.30 2.67
N MET A 49 9.38 8.51 1.65
CA MET A 49 8.96 7.11 1.52
C MET A 49 10.21 6.26 1.71
N ASP A 50 10.43 5.81 2.94
CA ASP A 50 11.52 4.88 3.27
C ASP A 50 11.13 3.46 2.83
N LEU A 51 11.99 2.91 1.97
CA LEU A 51 11.94 1.54 1.46
C LEU A 51 12.76 0.64 2.41
N MET A 52 12.11 -0.34 3.06
CA MET A 52 12.82 -1.40 3.79
C MET A 52 13.31 -2.48 2.83
N THR A 53 14.62 -2.71 2.84
CA THR A 53 15.33 -3.84 2.24
C THR A 53 15.01 -5.12 3.04
N PHE A 54 14.62 -6.21 2.37
CA PHE A 54 14.54 -7.53 3.00
C PHE A 54 15.60 -8.45 2.40
N SER A 55 16.61 -8.75 3.21
CA SER A 55 17.61 -9.80 2.96
C SER A 55 16.98 -11.17 3.25
N SER A 56 16.96 -12.04 2.25
CA SER A 56 16.58 -13.45 2.42
C SER A 56 17.75 -14.25 2.97
N TYR A 57 17.62 -14.75 4.19
CA TYR A 57 18.43 -15.83 4.75
C TYR A 57 18.06 -17.15 4.05
N ASN A 58 19.01 -17.79 3.38
CA ASN A 58 18.86 -19.17 2.89
C ASN A 58 19.36 -20.14 3.97
N ALA A 59 18.46 -21.02 4.45
CA ALA A 59 18.83 -22.19 5.24
C ALA A 59 19.20 -23.34 4.30
N THR A 60 20.41 -23.87 4.45
CA THR A 60 20.91 -25.05 3.74
C THR A 60 20.44 -26.33 4.45
N VAL A 61 19.95 -27.30 3.67
CA VAL A 61 19.76 -28.69 4.11
C VAL A 61 20.60 -29.56 3.18
N ASN A 62 21.66 -30.16 3.75
CA ASN A 62 22.47 -31.19 3.12
C ASN A 62 21.75 -32.54 3.18
N VAL A 63 21.71 -33.24 2.05
CA VAL A 63 21.56 -34.71 1.99
C VAL A 63 22.49 -35.23 0.89
N GLU A 64 23.63 -35.81 1.29
CA GLU A 64 24.44 -36.78 0.54
C GLU A 64 23.67 -38.13 0.55
N SER A 65 23.79 -39.14 -0.32
CA SER A 65 24.59 -39.57 -1.48
C SER A 65 23.88 -40.88 -1.95
N GLU A 66 23.94 -41.39 -3.19
CA GLU A 66 24.99 -42.23 -3.77
C GLU A 66 24.63 -42.67 -5.22
N THR A 67 25.69 -43.09 -5.91
CA THR A 67 25.99 -43.56 -7.28
C THR A 67 25.08 -44.65 -7.90
N THR A 68 24.97 -44.82 -9.24
CA THR A 68 25.92 -45.61 -10.08
C THR A 68 25.92 -45.31 -11.60
N ASN A 69 27.10 -45.53 -12.20
CA ASN A 69 27.54 -45.37 -13.60
C ASN A 69 26.95 -46.33 -14.64
N TYR A 70 26.82 -45.86 -15.90
CA TYR A 70 27.08 -46.64 -17.13
C TYR A 70 27.69 -45.73 -18.21
N ILE A 71 28.75 -46.22 -18.86
CA ILE A 71 29.56 -45.58 -19.92
C ILE A 71 29.32 -46.37 -21.22
N ASP A 72 29.10 -45.68 -22.35
CA ASP A 72 29.80 -45.90 -23.65
C ASP A 72 29.26 -44.97 -24.79
N PRO A 73 30.02 -44.75 -25.91
CA PRO A 73 30.41 -43.41 -26.37
C PRO A 73 29.95 -43.04 -27.82
N PRO A 74 30.61 -42.13 -28.58
CA PRO A 74 30.12 -40.79 -28.90
C PRO A 74 29.67 -40.62 -30.37
N GLU A 75 28.63 -39.82 -30.60
CA GLU A 75 28.37 -39.23 -31.91
C GLU A 75 28.39 -37.70 -31.82
N ASN A 76 29.28 -37.11 -32.63
CA ASN A 76 29.38 -35.67 -32.88
C ASN A 76 28.08 -35.15 -33.50
N VAL A 77 27.36 -34.31 -32.76
CA VAL A 77 26.46 -33.31 -33.35
C VAL A 77 26.81 -31.97 -32.72
N ILE A 78 27.54 -31.16 -33.46
CA ILE A 78 27.64 -29.73 -33.21
C ILE A 78 26.34 -29.14 -33.72
N GLU A 79 25.46 -28.68 -32.83
CA GLU A 79 24.42 -27.70 -33.19
C GLU A 79 24.04 -26.85 -31.97
N HIS A 80 24.62 -25.64 -31.98
CA HIS A 80 24.21 -24.39 -31.33
C HIS A 80 23.71 -24.39 -29.87
N GLU A 81 24.61 -23.94 -28.97
CA GLU A 81 24.23 -23.26 -27.73
C GLU A 81 23.30 -22.07 -28.02
N PRO A 82 22.11 -21.98 -27.42
CA PRO A 82 21.37 -20.73 -27.38
C PRO A 82 21.95 -19.83 -26.29
N LEU A 83 22.51 -18.69 -26.70
CA LEU A 83 22.99 -17.62 -25.82
C LEU A 83 21.86 -17.15 -24.86
N PRO A 84 22.09 -17.09 -23.53
CA PRO A 84 21.10 -16.59 -22.59
C PRO A 84 21.32 -15.09 -22.32
N ILE A 85 20.64 -14.18 -23.03
CA ILE A 85 20.85 -12.71 -22.83
C ILE A 85 19.56 -11.87 -22.70
N GLU A 86 18.34 -12.38 -22.88
CA GLU A 86 17.14 -11.50 -22.81
C GLU A 86 16.60 -11.20 -21.39
N VAL A 87 17.18 -11.79 -20.34
CA VAL A 87 16.75 -11.54 -18.94
C VAL A 87 17.42 -10.30 -18.31
N ASP A 88 18.54 -9.84 -18.88
CA ASP A 88 19.41 -8.82 -18.26
C ASP A 88 18.84 -7.40 -18.41
N PHE A 89 18.49 -7.01 -19.64
CA PHE A 89 18.09 -5.63 -19.95
C PHE A 89 16.85 -5.15 -19.19
N LYS A 90 15.83 -6.01 -19.04
CA LYS A 90 14.61 -5.66 -18.31
C LYS A 90 14.90 -5.41 -16.83
N ASN A 91 15.76 -6.24 -16.24
CA ASN A 91 16.14 -6.13 -14.83
C ASN A 91 17.05 -4.92 -14.61
N ASP A 92 17.99 -4.65 -15.52
CA ASP A 92 18.83 -3.46 -15.49
C ASP A 92 18.02 -2.18 -15.59
N LEU A 93 17.04 -2.14 -16.50
CA LEU A 93 16.14 -1.00 -16.66
C LEU A 93 15.29 -0.77 -15.40
N ALA A 94 14.84 -1.85 -14.76
CA ALA A 94 14.13 -1.78 -13.48
C ALA A 94 15.02 -1.25 -12.35
N SER A 95 16.24 -1.80 -12.21
CA SER A 95 17.23 -1.37 -11.20
C SER A 95 17.61 0.10 -11.39
N TRP A 96 17.91 0.51 -12.62
CA TRP A 96 18.21 1.90 -12.97
C TRP A 96 17.10 2.86 -12.52
N ALA A 97 15.84 2.50 -12.78
CA ALA A 97 14.70 3.35 -12.43
C ALA A 97 14.57 3.52 -10.90
N VAL A 98 14.84 2.46 -10.12
CA VAL A 98 14.81 2.49 -8.66
C VAL A 98 15.97 3.28 -8.10
N GLU A 99 17.19 2.99 -8.53
CA GLU A 99 18.43 3.65 -8.07
C GLU A 99 18.40 5.16 -8.30
N ASN A 100 17.88 5.58 -9.46
CA ASN A 100 17.81 6.99 -9.84
C ASN A 100 16.51 7.67 -9.40
N LYS A 101 15.64 6.97 -8.65
CA LYS A 101 14.35 7.49 -8.15
C LYS A 101 13.51 8.11 -9.26
N VAL A 102 13.50 7.48 -10.44
CA VAL A 102 12.84 8.00 -11.64
C VAL A 102 11.33 7.94 -11.43
N PRO A 103 10.58 9.03 -11.67
CA PRO A 103 9.14 9.01 -11.45
C PRO A 103 8.46 8.08 -12.48
N LEU A 104 7.44 7.34 -12.03
CA LEU A 104 6.77 6.28 -12.82
C LEU A 104 6.22 6.77 -14.18
N ASN A 105 5.79 8.04 -14.25
CA ASN A 105 5.33 8.63 -15.51
C ASN A 105 6.46 8.80 -16.54
N ALA A 106 7.68 9.12 -16.09
CA ALA A 106 8.85 9.20 -16.96
C ALA A 106 9.27 7.80 -17.44
N VAL A 107 9.23 6.80 -16.55
CA VAL A 107 9.46 5.40 -16.93
C VAL A 107 8.42 4.92 -17.95
N ASN A 108 7.13 5.23 -17.75
CA ASN A 108 6.09 4.94 -18.76
C ASN A 108 6.36 5.64 -20.10
N GLY A 109 6.81 6.90 -20.06
CA GLY A 109 7.22 7.63 -21.25
C GLY A 109 8.36 6.94 -21.98
N LEU A 110 9.40 6.52 -21.26
CA LEU A 110 10.53 5.79 -21.81
C LEU A 110 10.11 4.44 -22.41
N LEU A 111 9.32 3.65 -21.66
CA LEU A 111 8.79 2.36 -22.14
C LEU A 111 7.96 2.52 -23.41
N SER A 112 7.20 3.61 -23.55
CA SER A 112 6.42 3.90 -24.76
C SER A 112 7.28 4.21 -26.00
N VAL A 113 8.51 4.69 -25.79
CA VAL A 113 9.49 4.91 -26.86
C VAL A 113 10.21 3.61 -27.18
N LEU A 114 10.68 2.89 -26.16
CA LEU A 114 11.41 1.62 -26.34
C LEU A 114 10.55 0.57 -27.05
N ASN A 115 9.28 0.44 -26.68
CA ASN A 115 8.33 -0.49 -27.31
C ASN A 115 8.02 -0.18 -28.80
N LYS A 116 8.54 0.91 -29.38
CA LYS A 116 8.44 1.16 -30.83
C LYS A 116 9.48 0.38 -31.64
N HIS A 117 10.49 -0.16 -30.97
CA HIS A 117 11.51 -0.97 -31.61
C HIS A 117 11.21 -2.46 -31.36
N ASP A 118 11.31 -3.28 -32.40
CA ASP A 118 10.96 -4.70 -32.34
C ASP A 118 11.79 -5.49 -31.33
N CYS A 119 13.06 -5.07 -31.11
CA CYS A 119 13.98 -5.66 -30.14
C CYS A 119 13.60 -5.42 -28.66
N PHE A 120 12.60 -4.60 -28.37
CA PHE A 120 12.10 -4.35 -27.01
C PHE A 120 10.62 -4.70 -26.86
N SER A 121 10.08 -5.53 -27.75
CA SER A 121 8.69 -5.98 -27.74
C SER A 121 8.31 -6.76 -26.47
N GLU A 122 9.28 -7.32 -25.76
CA GLU A 122 9.08 -8.03 -24.49
C GLU A 122 8.98 -7.11 -23.26
N LEU A 123 9.30 -5.82 -23.40
CA LEU A 123 9.20 -4.87 -22.28
C LEU A 123 7.74 -4.57 -21.96
N PRO A 124 7.37 -4.49 -20.68
CA PRO A 124 6.03 -4.08 -20.31
C PRO A 124 5.78 -2.62 -20.69
N LYS A 125 4.50 -2.29 -20.95
CA LYS A 125 4.07 -0.92 -21.24
C LYS A 125 3.93 -0.04 -20.00
N ASP A 126 3.85 -0.66 -18.83
CA ASP A 126 3.61 0.00 -17.54
C ASP A 126 4.80 -0.23 -16.59
N SER A 127 5.34 0.86 -16.08
CA SER A 127 6.43 0.92 -15.11
C SER A 127 6.18 0.08 -13.87
N ARG A 128 4.93 -0.06 -13.41
CA ARG A 128 4.60 -0.93 -12.26
C ARG A 128 4.85 -2.40 -12.57
N THR A 129 4.65 -2.78 -13.84
CA THR A 129 4.92 -4.15 -14.33
C THR A 129 6.41 -4.35 -14.55
N LEU A 130 7.13 -3.33 -15.04
CA LEU A 130 8.61 -3.36 -15.14
C LEU A 130 9.25 -3.57 -13.78
N LEU A 131 8.83 -2.78 -12.78
CA LEU A 131 9.36 -2.81 -11.43
C LEU A 131 8.87 -4.00 -10.59
N GLY A 132 8.15 -4.94 -11.21
CA GLY A 132 7.67 -6.13 -10.53
C GLY A 132 6.87 -5.82 -9.27
N THR A 133 5.96 -4.83 -9.34
CA THR A 133 5.06 -4.56 -8.21
C THR A 133 4.30 -5.86 -7.92
N PHE A 134 4.64 -6.52 -6.81
CA PHE A 134 4.15 -7.85 -6.48
C PHE A 134 2.61 -7.86 -6.43
N HIS A 135 1.97 -8.28 -7.51
CA HIS A 135 0.58 -8.71 -7.50
C HIS A 135 0.53 -10.17 -7.05
N LYS A 136 0.89 -10.45 -5.79
CA LYS A 136 0.51 -11.73 -5.19
C LYS A 136 -1.00 -11.69 -5.01
N ASN A 137 -1.73 -12.25 -5.97
CA ASN A 137 -3.19 -12.43 -5.93
C ASN A 137 -3.67 -13.38 -4.81
N ASN A 138 -2.78 -13.78 -3.89
CA ASN A 138 -3.07 -14.70 -2.78
C ASN A 138 -3.21 -13.97 -1.45
N TYR A 139 -3.71 -12.74 -1.46
CA TYR A 139 -4.22 -12.16 -0.22
C TYR A 139 -5.45 -12.98 0.18
N PRO A 140 -5.52 -13.51 1.42
CA PRO A 140 -6.69 -14.24 1.90
C PRO A 140 -7.85 -13.26 2.12
N ILE A 141 -8.44 -12.80 1.01
CA ILE A 141 -9.63 -11.95 1.01
C ILE A 141 -10.82 -12.85 1.32
N ARG A 142 -11.54 -12.54 2.39
CA ARG A 142 -12.74 -13.26 2.79
C ARG A 142 -13.96 -12.57 2.22
N THR A 143 -14.95 -13.35 1.80
CA THR A 143 -16.26 -12.81 1.42
C THR A 143 -17.05 -12.52 2.69
N VAL A 144 -17.59 -11.32 2.79
CA VAL A 144 -18.48 -10.88 3.88
C VAL A 144 -19.66 -10.22 3.22
N ASP A 145 -20.84 -10.84 3.23
CA ASP A 145 -21.98 -10.35 2.44
C ASP A 145 -22.34 -8.88 2.76
N PRO A 146 -22.53 -7.99 1.76
CA PRO A 146 -22.46 -8.20 0.29
C PRO A 146 -21.10 -7.87 -0.35
N GLY A 147 -20.05 -7.69 0.44
CA GLY A 147 -18.73 -7.26 0.00
C GLY A 147 -17.61 -8.25 0.32
N ILE A 148 -16.43 -7.67 0.53
CA ILE A 148 -15.19 -8.40 0.79
C ILE A 148 -14.48 -7.79 1.99
N TYR A 149 -13.73 -8.62 2.70
CA TYR A 149 -12.95 -8.24 3.86
C TYR A 149 -11.51 -8.72 3.70
N TYR A 150 -10.57 -7.87 4.12
CA TYR A 150 -9.17 -8.23 4.23
C TYR A 150 -8.68 -7.99 5.66
N HIS A 151 -8.01 -9.00 6.21
CA HIS A 151 -7.46 -8.97 7.56
C HIS A 151 -5.95 -8.69 7.50
N PHE A 152 -5.54 -7.52 8.00
CA PHE A 152 -4.13 -7.16 8.15
C PHE A 152 -3.49 -7.86 9.35
N GLY A 153 -4.23 -7.97 10.46
CA GLY A 153 -3.78 -8.59 11.71
C GLY A 153 -3.27 -7.60 12.74
N ILE A 154 -3.75 -7.76 13.98
CA ILE A 154 -3.34 -7.06 15.19
C ILE A 154 -1.87 -7.33 15.47
N ALA A 155 -1.42 -8.60 15.46
CA ALA A 155 -0.05 -8.96 15.78
C ALA A 155 0.95 -8.31 14.82
N LYS A 156 0.65 -8.36 13.51
CA LYS A 156 1.47 -7.71 12.48
C LYS A 156 1.48 -6.19 12.65
N GLY A 157 0.32 -5.60 13.00
CA GLY A 157 0.20 -4.19 13.31
C GLY A 157 1.05 -3.76 14.49
N ILE A 158 1.06 -4.55 15.58
CA ILE A 158 1.90 -4.31 16.76
C ILE A 158 3.38 -4.40 16.39
N LEU A 159 3.81 -5.48 15.74
CA LEU A 159 5.23 -5.68 15.36
C LEU A 159 5.79 -4.51 14.55
N LYS A 160 4.97 -3.89 13.71
CA LYS A 160 5.37 -2.74 12.89
C LYS A 160 5.38 -1.40 13.63
N ASN A 161 4.52 -1.24 14.65
CA ASN A 161 4.26 0.06 15.27
C ASN A 161 4.69 0.17 16.73
N TYR A 162 5.07 -0.94 17.36
CA TYR A 162 5.53 -1.00 18.75
C TYR A 162 7.06 -0.91 18.81
N ASP A 163 7.55 0.07 19.55
CA ASP A 163 8.98 0.26 19.79
C ASP A 163 9.35 -0.32 21.16
N VAL A 164 9.95 -1.51 21.14
CA VAL A 164 10.38 -2.24 22.34
C VAL A 164 11.43 -1.46 23.15
N THR A 165 12.26 -0.64 22.50
CA THR A 165 13.37 0.08 23.17
C THR A 165 12.85 1.20 24.07
N SER A 166 11.66 1.72 23.76
CA SER A 166 11.01 2.80 24.50
C SER A 166 10.20 2.32 25.71
N ASN A 167 10.17 1.02 25.97
CA ASN A 167 9.34 0.46 27.02
C ASN A 167 9.99 0.58 28.41
N ASN A 168 9.29 1.19 29.37
CA ASN A 168 9.72 1.41 30.76
C ASN A 168 9.71 0.14 31.63
N GLY A 169 9.96 -1.04 31.05
CA GLY A 169 10.04 -2.32 31.77
C GLY A 169 8.71 -3.04 32.02
N ASN A 170 7.58 -2.56 31.48
CA ASN A 170 6.29 -3.23 31.61
C ASN A 170 6.00 -4.09 30.38
N ASP A 171 5.96 -5.41 30.54
CA ASP A 171 5.67 -6.38 29.47
C ASP A 171 4.17 -6.48 29.15
N LEU A 172 3.59 -5.31 28.91
CA LEU A 172 2.18 -5.09 28.68
C LEU A 172 2.01 -4.16 27.48
N ILE A 173 1.15 -4.54 26.56
CA ILE A 173 0.72 -3.70 25.43
C ILE A 173 -0.77 -3.46 25.56
N GLN A 174 -1.16 -2.19 25.69
CA GLN A 174 -2.55 -1.78 25.79
C GLN A 174 -3.02 -1.28 24.42
N ILE A 175 -4.08 -1.89 23.90
CA ILE A 175 -4.63 -1.62 22.57
C ILE A 175 -5.98 -0.96 22.72
N ALA A 176 -6.20 0.10 21.96
CA ALA A 176 -7.51 0.66 21.72
C ALA A 176 -7.93 0.34 20.30
N VAL A 177 -9.15 -0.18 20.13
CA VAL A 177 -9.68 -0.62 18.84
C VAL A 177 -10.78 0.33 18.38
N GLY A 178 -10.73 0.73 17.11
CA GLY A 178 -11.71 1.59 16.47
C GLY A 178 -12.53 0.83 15.44
N PHE A 179 -13.84 1.06 15.42
CA PHE A 179 -14.74 0.64 14.33
C PHE A 179 -15.39 1.86 13.72
N ASP A 180 -15.40 1.94 12.39
CA ASP A 180 -15.95 3.07 11.66
C ASP A 180 -16.63 2.60 10.36
N GLY A 181 -17.56 3.41 9.85
CA GLY A 181 -18.23 3.24 8.57
C GLY A 181 -18.05 4.48 7.71
N LEU A 182 -17.27 4.37 6.65
CA LEU A 182 -16.83 5.50 5.82
C LEU A 182 -17.38 5.38 4.39
N PRO A 183 -18.20 6.34 3.92
CA PRO A 183 -18.60 6.39 2.52
C PRO A 183 -17.39 6.78 1.65
N LEU A 184 -17.08 5.96 0.65
CA LEU A 184 -15.91 6.17 -0.20
C LEU A 184 -16.12 7.23 -1.28
N SER A 185 -17.36 7.34 -1.76
CA SER A 185 -17.70 8.38 -2.71
C SER A 185 -19.11 8.90 -2.44
N ARG A 186 -19.34 10.17 -2.81
CA ARG A 186 -20.68 10.78 -2.70
C ARG A 186 -21.65 10.29 -3.77
N SER A 187 -21.15 9.62 -4.80
CA SER A 187 -21.89 9.25 -6.02
C SER A 187 -22.03 7.74 -6.23
N SER A 188 -21.40 6.92 -5.39
CA SER A 188 -21.52 5.47 -5.39
C SER A 188 -21.97 5.00 -4.01
N LYS A 189 -22.50 3.77 -3.95
CA LYS A 189 -22.89 3.15 -2.68
C LYS A 189 -21.71 2.50 -1.93
N SER A 190 -20.52 2.56 -2.52
CA SER A 190 -19.29 1.97 -1.99
C SER A 190 -18.94 2.53 -0.62
N GLN A 191 -18.72 1.63 0.33
CA GLN A 191 -18.44 1.90 1.73
C GLN A 191 -17.21 1.10 2.16
N PHE A 192 -16.37 1.74 2.98
CA PHE A 192 -15.37 1.05 3.77
C PHE A 192 -15.81 0.94 5.21
N TRP A 193 -15.54 -0.21 5.80
CA TRP A 193 -15.68 -0.43 7.24
C TRP A 193 -14.33 -0.88 7.79
N PRO A 194 -13.46 0.05 8.19
CA PRO A 194 -12.18 -0.29 8.78
C PRO A 194 -12.33 -0.73 10.24
N ILE A 195 -11.49 -1.68 10.63
CA ILE A 195 -11.15 -1.98 12.02
C ILE A 195 -9.74 -1.42 12.22
N LEU A 196 -9.61 -0.47 13.14
CA LEU A 196 -8.37 0.24 13.41
C LEU A 196 -7.87 -0.09 14.81
N ALA A 197 -6.57 0.02 15.03
CA ALA A 197 -6.00 -0.01 16.37
C ALA A 197 -4.93 1.05 16.57
N TYR A 198 -4.72 1.44 17.81
CA TYR A 198 -3.54 2.16 18.22
C TYR A 198 -3.06 1.66 19.59
N ILE A 199 -1.73 1.71 19.79
CA ILE A 199 -1.11 1.28 21.03
C ILE A 199 -1.12 2.45 22.00
N ARG A 200 -1.84 2.29 23.12
CA ARG A 200 -2.08 3.34 24.10
C ARG A 200 -0.85 3.71 24.90
N ASN A 201 -0.09 2.71 25.30
CA ASN A 201 1.08 2.85 26.16
C ASN A 201 2.39 2.89 25.37
N SER A 202 2.32 3.27 24.09
CA SER A 202 3.48 3.62 23.28
C SER A 202 3.81 5.09 23.44
N PHE A 203 4.97 5.40 24.02
CA PHE A 203 5.40 6.77 24.27
C PHE A 203 6.02 7.44 23.03
N THR A 204 6.52 6.65 22.09
CA THR A 204 7.24 7.12 20.89
C THR A 204 6.36 7.15 19.63
N SER A 205 5.30 6.34 19.57
CA SER A 205 4.46 6.21 18.37
C SER A 205 2.97 6.20 18.70
N LYS A 206 2.27 7.29 18.36
CA LYS A 206 0.79 7.40 18.41
C LYS A 206 0.15 7.09 17.06
N LYS A 207 0.69 6.09 16.34
CA LYS A 207 0.19 5.73 15.01
C LYS A 207 -1.02 4.82 15.12
N VAL A 208 -2.09 5.20 14.43
CA VAL A 208 -3.22 4.31 14.16
C VAL A 208 -2.84 3.41 12.99
N PHE A 209 -3.14 2.13 13.09
CA PHE A 209 -2.91 1.15 12.05
C PHE A 209 -4.17 0.32 11.78
N PRO A 210 -4.37 -0.17 10.54
CA PRO A 210 -5.49 -1.02 10.22
C PRO A 210 -5.27 -2.44 10.75
N ILE A 211 -6.30 -3.02 11.36
CA ILE A 211 -6.39 -4.46 11.66
C ILE A 211 -7.13 -5.17 10.53
N GLY A 212 -8.19 -4.56 10.01
CA GLY A 212 -9.01 -5.13 8.97
C GLY A 212 -9.71 -4.05 8.18
N VAL A 213 -10.10 -4.36 6.95
CA VAL A 213 -10.92 -3.46 6.14
C VAL A 213 -11.96 -4.27 5.39
N TYR A 214 -13.21 -3.89 5.55
CA TYR A 214 -14.28 -4.34 4.68
C TYR A 214 -14.56 -3.31 3.59
N HIS A 215 -14.93 -3.80 2.41
CA HIS A 215 -15.38 -3.03 1.28
C HIS A 215 -16.61 -3.66 0.64
N GLY A 216 -17.65 -2.86 0.41
CA GLY A 216 -18.79 -3.28 -0.39
C GLY A 216 -19.71 -2.12 -0.75
N ASP A 217 -20.72 -2.39 -1.57
CA ASP A 217 -21.74 -1.40 -1.95
C ASP A 217 -22.79 -1.16 -0.85
N ALA A 218 -22.66 -1.86 0.27
CA ALA A 218 -23.41 -1.61 1.48
C ALA A 218 -22.57 -2.01 2.69
N LYS A 219 -22.99 -1.55 3.86
CA LYS A 219 -22.56 -2.04 5.17
C LYS A 219 -22.65 -3.58 5.23
N PRO A 220 -21.72 -4.27 5.92
CA PRO A 220 -21.81 -5.71 6.08
C PRO A 220 -23.14 -6.11 6.70
N LYS A 221 -23.73 -7.19 6.21
CA LYS A 221 -25.05 -7.63 6.67
C LYS A 221 -25.01 -8.15 8.10
N GLU A 222 -24.02 -9.01 8.38
CA GLU A 222 -23.81 -9.62 9.70
C GLU A 222 -22.56 -9.04 10.36
N SER A 223 -22.71 -8.45 11.55
CA SER A 223 -21.58 -7.90 12.31
C SER A 223 -20.60 -8.99 12.74
N ASP A 224 -21.11 -10.16 13.13
CA ASP A 224 -20.29 -11.29 13.59
C ASP A 224 -19.36 -11.78 12.49
N ASP A 225 -19.87 -11.88 11.26
CA ASP A 225 -19.09 -12.25 10.10
C ASP A 225 -18.05 -11.17 9.76
N PHE A 226 -18.40 -9.89 9.91
CA PHE A 226 -17.45 -8.79 9.72
C PHE A 226 -16.28 -8.81 10.72
N ILE A 227 -16.54 -9.08 12.01
CA ILE A 227 -15.51 -9.03 13.06
C ILE A 227 -14.83 -10.37 13.35
N LEU A 228 -15.22 -11.46 12.70
CA LEU A 228 -14.79 -12.82 13.00
C LEU A 228 -13.26 -12.95 13.15
N ASP A 229 -12.51 -12.52 12.14
CA ASP A 229 -11.04 -12.64 12.14
C ASP A 229 -10.40 -11.79 13.23
N PHE A 230 -10.93 -10.58 13.45
CA PHE A 230 -10.50 -9.69 14.53
C PHE A 230 -10.72 -10.34 15.90
N VAL A 231 -11.91 -10.91 16.16
CA VAL A 231 -12.24 -11.52 17.46
C VAL A 231 -11.36 -12.74 17.71
N ASN A 232 -11.19 -13.61 16.71
CA ASN A 232 -10.36 -14.80 16.86
C ASN A 232 -8.92 -14.44 17.22
N GLU A 233 -8.31 -13.48 16.50
CA GLU A 233 -6.95 -13.02 16.80
C GLU A 233 -6.88 -12.28 18.15
N ALA A 234 -7.87 -11.45 18.48
CA ALA A 234 -7.90 -10.72 19.74
C ALA A 234 -8.00 -11.66 20.95
N VAL A 235 -8.79 -12.72 20.86
CA VAL A 235 -8.93 -13.75 21.91
C VAL A 235 -7.61 -14.52 22.07
N ASP A 236 -6.99 -14.93 20.96
CA ASP A 236 -5.70 -15.62 20.97
C ASP A 236 -4.62 -14.73 21.64
N LEU A 237 -4.48 -13.49 21.18
CA LEU A 237 -3.49 -12.55 21.74
C LEU A 237 -3.76 -12.17 23.21
N SER A 238 -5.02 -12.07 23.62
CA SER A 238 -5.37 -11.80 25.03
C SER A 238 -5.00 -12.97 25.94
N THR A 239 -5.06 -14.20 25.42
CA THR A 239 -4.81 -15.43 26.17
C THR A 239 -3.33 -15.78 26.18
N ASN A 240 -2.71 -15.74 25.00
CA ASN A 240 -1.36 -16.25 24.76
C ASN A 240 -0.29 -15.14 24.73
N GLY A 241 -0.68 -13.87 24.63
CA GLY A 241 0.23 -12.75 24.47
C GLY A 241 0.90 -12.70 23.09
N LEU A 242 1.99 -11.94 22.98
CA LEU A 242 2.76 -11.80 21.75
C LEU A 242 4.26 -11.76 22.05
N TYR A 243 5.06 -12.46 21.26
CA TYR A 243 6.53 -12.35 21.33
C TYR A 243 7.04 -11.28 20.37
N ILE A 244 7.89 -10.38 20.87
CA ILE A 244 8.58 -9.36 20.08
C ILE A 244 10.04 -9.35 20.52
N ASN A 245 10.98 -9.63 19.60
CA ASN A 245 12.42 -9.74 19.89
C ASN A 245 12.71 -10.65 21.10
N ASP A 246 12.14 -11.86 21.10
CA ASP A 246 12.24 -12.87 22.15
C ASP A 246 11.66 -12.48 23.53
N LYS A 247 11.05 -11.30 23.64
CA LYS A 247 10.35 -10.85 24.84
C LYS A 247 8.86 -11.12 24.72
N HIS A 248 8.26 -11.73 25.74
CA HIS A 248 6.83 -11.97 25.82
C HIS A 248 6.09 -10.73 26.33
N PHE A 249 5.00 -10.35 25.66
CA PHE A 249 4.15 -9.24 26.04
C PHE A 249 2.73 -9.73 26.27
N LYS A 250 2.15 -9.35 27.40
CA LYS A 250 0.72 -9.47 27.63
C LYS A 250 -0.02 -8.43 26.78
N ILE A 251 -1.05 -8.86 26.07
CA ILE A 251 -1.91 -7.97 25.29
C ILE A 251 -3.21 -7.72 26.06
N ILE A 252 -3.61 -6.44 26.18
CA ILE A 252 -4.91 -6.06 26.75
C ILE A 252 -5.60 -5.09 25.81
N PHE A 253 -6.88 -5.37 25.51
CA PHE A 253 -7.77 -4.47 24.79
C PHE A 253 -8.45 -3.55 25.81
N ASP A 254 -7.91 -2.34 25.95
CA ASP A 254 -8.29 -1.38 26.99
C ASP A 254 -9.63 -0.71 26.71
N LEU A 255 -9.90 -0.40 25.43
CA LEU A 255 -11.13 0.27 25.02
C LEU A 255 -11.49 0.01 23.56
N PHE A 256 -12.78 0.19 23.29
CA PHE A 256 -13.36 0.19 21.95
C PHE A 256 -13.95 1.57 21.64
N CYS A 257 -13.41 2.22 20.61
CA CYS A 257 -13.88 3.47 20.05
C CYS A 257 -14.85 3.19 18.90
N CYS A 258 -16.10 3.60 19.05
CA CYS A 258 -17.10 3.50 18.00
C CYS A 258 -17.96 4.76 18.03
N ASP A 259 -18.31 5.28 16.85
CA ASP A 259 -19.46 6.17 16.77
C ASP A 259 -20.75 5.38 17.07
N VAL A 260 -21.86 6.09 17.26
CA VAL A 260 -23.10 5.42 17.70
C VAL A 260 -23.62 4.40 16.67
N PRO A 261 -23.62 4.70 15.35
CA PRO A 261 -23.99 3.72 14.33
C PRO A 261 -23.08 2.48 14.23
N ALA A 262 -21.76 2.63 14.35
CA ALA A 262 -20.86 1.48 14.39
C ALA A 262 -21.06 0.68 15.68
N LYS A 263 -21.24 1.36 16.82
CA LYS A 263 -21.51 0.70 18.10
C LYS A 263 -22.79 -0.13 18.06
N SER A 264 -23.87 0.44 17.53
CA SER A 264 -25.15 -0.28 17.43
C SER A 264 -25.05 -1.50 16.53
N PHE A 265 -24.29 -1.38 15.43
CA PHE A 265 -24.00 -2.48 14.53
C PHE A 265 -23.24 -3.63 15.20
N ILE A 266 -22.08 -3.32 15.78
CA ILE A 266 -21.20 -4.34 16.37
C ILE A 266 -21.88 -5.06 17.53
N LEU A 267 -22.64 -4.32 18.35
CA LEU A 267 -23.37 -4.90 19.47
C LEU A 267 -24.70 -5.56 19.07
N LYS A 268 -25.10 -5.50 17.80
CA LYS A 268 -26.41 -5.96 17.30
C LYS A 268 -27.60 -5.39 18.09
N ILE A 269 -27.49 -4.13 18.50
CA ILE A 269 -28.57 -3.41 19.20
C ILE A 269 -29.28 -2.45 18.27
N LYS A 270 -30.44 -1.98 18.71
CA LYS A 270 -31.20 -0.96 17.98
C LYS A 270 -30.34 0.28 17.77
N ASP A 271 -30.46 0.85 16.57
CA ASP A 271 -29.76 2.08 16.24
C ASP A 271 -30.22 3.24 17.13
N HIS A 272 -29.42 4.30 17.20
CA HIS A 272 -29.62 5.46 18.07
C HIS A 272 -31.02 6.10 17.98
N SER A 273 -31.68 5.98 16.83
CA SER A 273 -33.02 6.49 16.55
C SER A 273 -34.17 5.54 16.93
N GLY A 274 -33.87 4.29 17.33
CA GLY A 274 -34.87 3.28 17.65
C GLY A 274 -35.51 3.43 19.04
N PHE A 275 -36.74 2.93 19.21
CA PHE A 275 -37.36 2.84 20.54
C PHE A 275 -36.57 1.86 21.42
N SER A 276 -36.19 2.28 22.63
CA SER A 276 -35.25 1.57 23.53
C SER A 276 -33.83 1.42 22.94
N SER A 277 -33.31 2.45 22.27
CA SER A 277 -31.94 2.49 21.71
C SER A 277 -30.83 2.76 22.72
N CYS A 278 -31.18 2.99 23.99
CA CYS A 278 -30.20 3.22 25.05
C CYS A 278 -29.29 1.99 25.20
N THR A 279 -28.00 2.13 24.89
CA THR A 279 -27.01 1.05 25.00
C THR A 279 -26.74 0.57 26.43
N ARG A 280 -27.42 1.13 27.43
CA ARG A 280 -27.25 0.86 28.87
C ARG A 280 -28.53 0.33 29.56
N CYS A 281 -29.69 0.30 28.92
CA CYS A 281 -31.00 0.25 29.60
C CYS A 281 -31.78 -1.07 29.47
#